data_AF-A0A7V8XTW7-F1
#
_entry.id   AF-A0A7V8XTW7-F1
#
_cell.length_a   1.000
_cell.length_b   1.000
_cell.length_c   1.000
_cell.angle_alpha   90.00
_cell.angle_beta   90.00
_cell.angle_gamma   90.00
#
_symmetry.space_group_name_H-M   'P 1'
#
loop_
_entity.id
_entity.type
_entity.pdbx_description
1 polymer ?
#
loop_
_entity_poly.entity_id
_entity_poly.type
_entity_poly.pdbx_seq_one_letter_code
_entity_poly.pdbx_strand_id
1 'polypeptide(L)'
;MGGLVGFNDMVPAFLRGFYMKWMSAAVQAREALHRFDTLTHEALVREFRSLDQQVLEQNRVGLVGMLRDRVQHRLRQPEASAGLPRLRREMAKQRKLSPLRRTLRECDAAIRAIKPCFMMSPLTVAQYLDGSKPTFDLVIFDEASQLPTEDAVGAIVRGQQLVVVGDPKQLPPTNFFAVSSGTVTAPLGDDGAPLYEDGESVLEEFMGAAVPMSRLKWHYRSAHEPGEHPG
;
A
#
# COMPACT_ATOMS: atom_id res chain seq x y z
N MET A 1 54.56 33.82 13.28
CA MET A 1 53.75 35.03 13.48
C MET A 1 52.95 34.85 14.77
N GLY A 2 53.35 35.49 15.87
CA GLY A 2 52.62 35.44 17.13
C GLY A 2 51.54 36.50 17.15
N GLY A 3 50.27 36.11 17.07
CA GLY A 3 49.15 37.04 17.17
C GLY A 3 48.94 37.45 18.63
N LEU A 4 48.99 38.76 18.90
CA LEU A 4 48.58 39.33 20.19
C LEU A 4 47.06 39.24 20.31
N VAL A 5 46.55 38.61 21.36
CA VAL A 5 45.10 38.49 21.65
C VAL A 5 44.75 39.54 22.70
N GLY A 6 43.73 40.36 22.45
CA GLY A 6 43.23 41.34 23.42
C GLY A 6 42.67 40.67 24.67
N PHE A 7 42.73 41.34 25.83
CA PHE A 7 42.28 40.78 27.11
C PHE A 7 40.84 40.25 27.07
N ASN A 8 39.92 40.97 26.41
CA ASN A 8 38.52 40.57 26.26
C ASN A 8 38.33 39.35 25.35
N ASP A 9 39.28 39.07 24.47
CA ASP A 9 39.24 37.94 23.53
C ASP A 9 39.95 36.70 24.08
N MET A 10 40.59 36.81 25.26
CA MET A 10 41.39 35.73 25.85
C MET A 10 40.54 34.50 26.18
N VAL A 11 39.36 34.69 26.79
CA VAL A 11 38.45 33.60 27.15
C VAL A 11 37.85 32.93 25.91
N PRO A 12 37.28 33.66 24.92
CA PRO A 12 36.84 33.07 23.66
C PRO A 12 37.95 32.32 22.91
N ALA A 13 39.17 32.89 22.86
CA ALA A 13 40.31 32.26 22.21
C ALA A 13 40.74 30.96 22.90
N PHE A 14 40.77 30.95 24.24
CA PHE A 14 41.05 29.75 25.03
C PHE A 14 39.99 28.67 24.81
N LEU A 15 38.70 29.00 24.93
CA LEU A 15 37.62 28.05 24.73
C LEU A 15 37.64 27.44 23.33
N ARG A 16 37.85 28.27 22.30
CA ARG A 16 38.02 27.78 20.92
C ARG A 16 39.19 26.81 20.81
N GLY A 17 40.35 27.14 21.38
CA GLY A 17 41.53 26.27 21.37
C GLY A 17 41.32 24.96 22.11
N PHE A 18 40.69 25.02 23.29
CA PHE A 18 40.34 23.86 24.11
C PHE A 18 39.37 22.94 23.37
N TYR A 19 38.25 23.47 22.86
CA TYR A 19 37.26 22.67 22.14
C TYR A 19 37.80 22.09 20.84
N MET A 20 38.65 22.81 20.10
CA MET A 20 39.29 22.27 18.89
C MET A 20 40.22 21.09 19.22
N LYS A 21 41.02 21.20 20.29
CA LYS A 21 41.86 20.08 20.75
C LYS A 21 41.02 18.89 21.22
N TRP A 22 39.98 19.15 22.02
CA TRP A 22 39.10 18.09 22.53
C TRP A 22 38.35 17.39 21.41
N MET A 23 37.80 18.13 20.44
CA MET A 23 37.16 17.57 19.25
C MET A 23 38.13 16.70 18.44
N SER A 24 39.35 17.18 18.21
CA SER A 24 40.37 16.40 17.50
C SER A 24 40.69 15.08 18.22
N ALA A 25 40.85 15.11 19.55
CA ALA A 25 41.05 13.91 20.34
C ALA A 25 39.85 12.96 20.29
N ALA A 26 38.62 13.48 20.38
CA ALA A 26 37.40 12.69 20.30
C ALA A 26 37.19 12.04 18.92
N VAL A 27 37.52 12.75 17.83
CA VAL A 27 37.50 12.21 16.46
C VAL A 27 38.56 11.12 16.29
N GLN A 28 39.79 11.34 16.76
CA GLN A 28 40.87 10.35 16.68
C GLN A 28 40.58 9.09 17.49
N ALA A 29 39.95 9.22 18.66
CA ALA A 29 39.56 8.08 19.49
C ALA A 29 38.46 7.21 18.85
N ARG A 30 37.75 7.71 17.83
CA ARG A 30 36.65 7.02 17.15
C ARG A 30 37.01 6.77 15.70
N GLU A 31 37.44 5.54 15.40
CA GLU A 31 37.90 5.11 14.07
C GLU A 31 36.92 5.46 12.94
N ALA A 32 35.60 5.31 13.17
CA ALA A 32 34.56 5.65 12.19
C ALA A 32 34.55 7.14 11.80
N LEU A 33 34.83 8.05 12.75
CA LEU A 33 34.91 9.49 12.47
C LEU A 33 36.27 9.88 11.92
N HIS A 34 37.34 9.26 12.42
CA HIS A 34 38.70 9.50 11.95
C HIS A 34 38.90 9.13 10.48
N ARG A 35 38.24 8.06 10.02
CA ARG A 35 38.30 7.59 8.62
C ARG A 35 37.20 8.16 7.74
N PHE A 36 36.29 8.96 8.29
CA PHE A 36 35.20 9.53 7.52
C PHE A 36 35.73 10.67 6.64
N ASP A 37 35.77 10.42 5.34
CA ASP A 37 35.98 11.45 4.34
C ASP A 37 34.65 11.80 3.67
N THR A 38 34.18 13.03 3.88
CA THR A 38 32.89 13.50 3.36
C THR A 38 32.83 13.38 1.85
N LEU A 39 33.91 13.68 1.13
CA LEU A 39 33.91 13.64 -0.34
C LEU A 39 33.76 12.21 -0.87
N THR A 40 34.48 11.26 -0.27
CA THR A 40 34.37 9.83 -0.58
C THR A 40 32.98 9.31 -0.25
N HIS A 41 32.44 9.67 0.91
CA HIS A 41 31.09 9.27 1.31
C HIS A 41 30.02 9.80 0.34
N GLU A 42 30.07 11.09 -0.01
CA GLU A 42 29.16 11.70 -0.98
C GLU A 42 29.33 11.14 -2.41
N ALA A 43 30.54 10.72 -2.78
CA ALA A 43 30.77 10.00 -4.04
C ALA A 43 30.10 8.62 -4.02
N LEU A 44 30.29 7.84 -2.95
CA LEU A 44 29.66 6.52 -2.77
C LEU A 44 28.13 6.61 -2.76
N VAL A 45 27.56 7.61 -2.09
CA VAL A 45 26.10 7.83 -2.08
C VAL A 45 25.58 8.15 -3.47
N ARG A 46 26.28 8.99 -4.24
CA ARG A 46 25.92 9.30 -5.63
C ARG A 46 26.03 8.09 -6.55
N GLU A 47 27.09 7.32 -6.41
CA GLU A 47 27.29 6.08 -7.17
C GLU A 47 26.20 5.06 -6.86
N PHE A 48 25.92 4.82 -5.57
CA PHE A 48 24.84 3.94 -5.13
C PHE A 48 23.50 4.35 -5.74
N ARG A 49 23.12 5.64 -5.64
CA ARG A 49 21.86 6.15 -6.21
C ARG A 49 21.79 5.95 -7.73
N SER A 50 22.90 6.18 -8.43
CA SER A 50 22.98 5.97 -9.87
C SER A 50 22.81 4.50 -10.25
N LEU A 51 23.49 3.60 -9.55
CA LEU A 51 23.41 2.15 -9.77
C LEU A 51 22.01 1.61 -9.40
N ASP A 52 21.45 2.05 -8.29
CA ASP A 52 20.09 1.69 -7.85
C ASP A 52 19.05 2.08 -8.92
N GLN A 53 19.16 3.30 -9.46
CA GLN A 53 18.31 3.75 -10.56
C GLN A 53 18.50 2.90 -11.83
N GLN A 54 19.74 2.53 -12.17
CA GLN A 54 20.01 1.66 -13.32
C GLN A 54 19.42 0.27 -13.13
N VAL A 55 19.56 -0.33 -11.94
CA VAL A 55 18.97 -1.62 -11.58
C VAL A 55 17.45 -1.54 -11.67
N LEU A 56 16.85 -0.47 -11.16
CA LEU A 56 15.40 -0.26 -11.25
C LEU A 56 14.94 -0.24 -12.71
N GLU A 57 15.60 0.51 -13.57
CA GLU A 57 15.24 0.59 -14.99
C GLU A 57 15.42 -0.75 -15.73
N GLN A 58 16.52 -1.46 -15.48
CA GLN A 58 16.73 -2.80 -16.05
C GLN A 58 15.66 -3.80 -15.58
N ASN A 59 15.33 -3.78 -14.29
CA ASN A 59 14.29 -4.64 -13.71
C ASN A 59 12.91 -4.34 -14.32
N ARG A 60 12.59 -3.07 -14.61
CA ARG A 60 11.34 -2.69 -15.27
C ARG A 60 11.23 -3.32 -16.66
N VAL A 61 12.30 -3.26 -17.46
CA VAL A 61 12.32 -3.86 -18.80
C VAL A 61 12.16 -5.39 -18.72
N GLY A 62 12.92 -6.04 -17.83
CA GLY A 62 12.83 -7.49 -17.61
C GLY A 62 11.42 -7.92 -17.15
N LEU A 63 10.83 -7.20 -16.19
CA LEU A 63 9.49 -7.45 -15.69
C LEU A 63 8.43 -7.32 -16.78
N VAL A 64 8.50 -6.28 -17.61
CA VAL A 64 7.57 -6.08 -18.73
C VAL A 64 7.67 -7.23 -19.74
N GLY A 65 8.89 -7.69 -20.04
CA GLY A 65 9.13 -8.87 -20.88
C GLY A 65 8.47 -10.12 -20.30
N MET A 66 8.76 -10.45 -19.04
CA MET A 66 8.18 -11.61 -18.35
C MET A 66 6.65 -11.57 -18.29
N LEU A 67 6.06 -10.39 -17.99
CA LEU A 67 4.61 -10.23 -17.95
C LEU A 67 3.99 -10.40 -19.33
N ARG A 68 4.61 -9.86 -20.39
CA ARG A 68 4.15 -10.02 -21.76
C ARG A 68 4.14 -11.49 -22.17
N ASP A 69 5.22 -12.22 -21.91
CA ASP A 69 5.33 -13.64 -22.24
C ASP A 69 4.29 -14.47 -21.49
N ARG A 70 4.07 -14.17 -20.20
CA ARG A 70 3.03 -14.80 -19.39
C ARG A 70 1.63 -14.55 -19.97
N VAL A 71 1.31 -13.32 -20.34
CA VAL A 71 0.01 -12.98 -20.96
C VAL A 71 -0.16 -13.72 -22.29
N GLN A 72 0.86 -13.71 -23.16
CA GLN A 72 0.82 -14.42 -24.43
C GLN A 72 0.61 -15.92 -24.25
N HIS A 73 1.31 -16.54 -23.30
CA HIS A 73 1.15 -17.94 -22.98
C HIS A 73 -0.27 -18.26 -22.50
N ARG A 74 -0.82 -17.47 -21.57
CA ARG A 74 -2.21 -17.65 -21.07
C ARG A 74 -3.24 -17.46 -22.19
N LEU A 75 -3.07 -16.48 -23.06
CA LEU A 75 -3.98 -16.23 -24.18
C LEU A 75 -3.98 -17.36 -25.23
N ARG A 76 -2.93 -18.19 -25.31
CA ARG A 76 -2.89 -19.37 -26.18
C ARG A 76 -3.63 -20.57 -25.60
N GLN A 77 -4.01 -20.55 -24.32
CA GLN A 77 -4.81 -21.62 -23.74
C GLN A 77 -6.20 -21.68 -24.41
N PRO A 78 -6.77 -22.88 -24.64
CA PRO A 78 -8.02 -23.02 -25.39
C PRO A 78 -9.18 -22.18 -24.87
N GLU A 79 -9.36 -22.13 -23.54
CA GLU A 79 -10.45 -21.38 -22.89
C GLU A 79 -10.32 -19.87 -23.10
N ALA A 80 -9.09 -19.33 -22.94
CA ALA A 80 -8.82 -17.91 -23.15
C ALA A 80 -8.93 -17.53 -24.63
N SER A 81 -8.44 -18.38 -25.52
CA SER A 81 -8.51 -18.17 -26.97
C SER A 81 -9.97 -18.15 -27.47
N ALA A 82 -10.82 -19.02 -26.93
CA ALA A 82 -12.24 -19.07 -27.29
C ALA A 82 -13.01 -17.79 -26.93
N GLY A 83 -12.72 -17.18 -25.78
CA GLY A 83 -13.36 -15.93 -25.33
C GLY A 83 -12.85 -14.67 -26.03
N LEU A 84 -11.65 -14.71 -26.61
CA LEU A 84 -10.96 -13.51 -27.12
C LEU A 84 -11.66 -12.79 -28.29
N PRO A 85 -12.21 -13.47 -29.31
CA PRO A 85 -12.93 -12.80 -30.40
C PRO A 85 -14.16 -12.04 -29.90
N ARG A 86 -14.89 -12.62 -28.93
CA ARG A 86 -16.06 -11.99 -28.32
C ARG A 86 -15.65 -10.76 -27.54
N LEU A 87 -14.63 -10.88 -26.69
CA LEU A 87 -14.10 -9.77 -25.90
C LEU A 87 -13.66 -8.61 -26.81
N ARG A 88 -12.90 -8.90 -27.87
CA ARG A 88 -12.51 -7.89 -28.88
C ARG A 88 -13.70 -7.20 -29.52
N ARG A 89 -14.74 -7.96 -29.88
CA ARG A 89 -15.97 -7.39 -30.47
C ARG A 89 -16.70 -6.49 -29.49
N GLU A 90 -16.80 -6.85 -28.21
CA GLU A 90 -17.42 -6.00 -27.19
C GLU A 90 -16.59 -4.73 -26.94
N MET A 91 -15.26 -4.83 -26.86
CA MET A 91 -14.38 -3.66 -26.69
C MET A 91 -14.44 -2.67 -27.86
N ALA A 92 -14.75 -3.12 -29.08
CA ALA A 92 -14.88 -2.27 -30.25
C ALA A 92 -16.24 -1.53 -30.34
N LYS A 93 -17.23 -1.89 -29.51
CA LYS A 93 -18.54 -1.25 -29.52
C LYS A 93 -18.53 0.03 -28.68
N GLN A 94 -19.19 1.07 -29.20
CA GLN A 94 -19.49 2.30 -28.44
C GLN A 94 -20.91 2.30 -27.83
N ARG A 95 -21.80 1.45 -28.32
CA ARG A 95 -23.22 1.36 -27.91
C ARG A 95 -23.72 -0.08 -28.01
N LYS A 96 -24.82 -0.40 -27.31
CA LYS A 96 -25.43 -1.75 -27.27
C LYS A 96 -24.43 -2.82 -26.80
N LEU A 97 -23.71 -2.51 -25.72
CA LEU A 97 -22.80 -3.44 -25.05
C LEU A 97 -23.59 -4.59 -24.42
N SER A 98 -23.00 -5.78 -24.42
CA SER A 98 -23.53 -6.89 -23.62
C SER A 98 -23.47 -6.53 -22.12
N PRO A 99 -24.43 -6.97 -21.29
CA PRO A 99 -24.35 -6.78 -19.85
C PRO A 99 -23.02 -7.29 -19.29
N LEU A 100 -22.38 -6.51 -18.41
CA LEU A 100 -21.03 -6.80 -17.92
C LEU A 100 -20.91 -8.22 -17.34
N ARG A 101 -21.89 -8.63 -16.52
CA ARG A 101 -21.96 -9.99 -15.95
C ARG A 101 -21.89 -11.08 -17.02
N ARG A 102 -22.56 -10.89 -18.15
CA ARG A 102 -22.55 -11.83 -19.27
C ARG A 102 -21.17 -11.88 -19.93
N THR A 103 -20.60 -10.71 -20.21
CA THR A 103 -19.26 -10.60 -20.81
C THR A 103 -18.19 -11.22 -19.92
N LEU A 104 -18.22 -10.96 -18.61
CA LEU A 104 -17.30 -11.57 -17.64
C LEU A 104 -17.43 -13.09 -17.65
N ARG A 105 -18.64 -13.64 -17.58
CA ARG A 105 -18.85 -15.09 -17.60
C ARG A 105 -18.39 -15.75 -18.90
N GLU A 106 -18.69 -15.16 -20.06
CA GLU A 106 -18.37 -15.76 -21.37
C GLU A 106 -16.92 -15.52 -21.81
N CYS A 107 -16.22 -14.55 -21.20
CA CYS A 107 -14.85 -14.18 -21.55
C CYS A 107 -13.88 -14.28 -20.36
N ASP A 108 -14.25 -14.96 -19.27
CA ASP A 108 -13.53 -14.96 -17.99
C ASP A 108 -12.05 -15.32 -18.15
N ALA A 109 -11.75 -16.46 -18.80
CA ALA A 109 -10.39 -16.92 -19.05
C ALA A 109 -9.56 -15.91 -19.86
N ALA A 110 -10.16 -15.26 -20.86
CA ALA A 110 -9.50 -14.24 -21.67
C ALA A 110 -9.22 -12.97 -20.85
N ILE A 111 -10.19 -12.54 -20.04
CA ILE A 111 -10.07 -11.36 -19.18
C ILE A 111 -8.98 -11.59 -18.14
N ARG A 112 -8.98 -12.74 -17.45
CA ARG A 112 -7.97 -13.10 -16.45
C ARG A 112 -6.57 -13.32 -17.05
N ALA A 113 -6.50 -13.76 -18.30
CA ALA A 113 -5.23 -13.84 -19.02
C ALA A 113 -4.60 -12.45 -19.25
N ILE A 114 -5.42 -11.43 -19.52
CA ILE A 114 -4.97 -10.05 -19.80
C ILE A 114 -4.81 -9.24 -18.51
N LYS A 115 -5.76 -9.36 -17.58
CA LYS A 115 -5.87 -8.64 -16.31
C LYS A 115 -6.06 -9.66 -15.19
N PRO A 116 -4.99 -10.22 -14.62
CA PRO A 116 -5.11 -11.24 -13.58
C PRO A 116 -5.58 -10.67 -12.23
N CYS A 117 -5.39 -9.37 -12.00
CA CYS A 117 -5.78 -8.70 -10.76
C CYS A 117 -7.05 -7.87 -10.98
N PHE A 118 -8.08 -8.12 -10.16
CA PHE A 118 -9.35 -7.41 -10.22
C PHE A 118 -9.43 -6.43 -9.03
N MET A 119 -9.81 -5.18 -9.30
CA MET A 119 -10.09 -4.17 -8.28
C MET A 119 -11.58 -3.86 -8.33
N MET A 120 -12.30 -4.22 -7.27
CA MET A 120 -13.77 -4.24 -7.22
C MET A 120 -14.23 -3.94 -5.80
N SER A 121 -15.36 -3.25 -5.64
CA SER A 121 -16.03 -3.18 -4.35
C SER A 121 -16.69 -4.52 -4.00
N PRO A 122 -16.95 -4.83 -2.73
CA PRO A 122 -17.58 -6.09 -2.32
C PRO A 122 -18.90 -6.36 -3.04
N LEU A 123 -19.73 -5.33 -3.20
CA LEU A 123 -20.99 -5.41 -3.94
C LEU A 123 -20.77 -5.85 -5.40
N THR A 124 -19.80 -5.24 -6.09
CA THR A 124 -19.51 -5.59 -7.50
C THR A 124 -18.94 -6.99 -7.64
N VAL A 125 -18.16 -7.47 -6.66
CA VAL A 125 -17.69 -8.86 -6.61
C VAL A 125 -18.87 -9.82 -6.54
N ALA A 126 -19.82 -9.58 -5.62
CA ALA A 126 -21.00 -10.43 -5.46
C ALA A 126 -21.90 -10.42 -6.70
N GLN A 127 -22.05 -9.27 -7.37
CA GLN A 127 -22.90 -9.12 -8.54
C GLN A 127 -22.34 -9.77 -9.81
N TYR A 128 -21.03 -9.67 -10.02
CA TYR A 128 -20.43 -9.96 -11.33
C TYR A 128 -19.63 -11.26 -11.39
N LEU A 129 -19.02 -11.68 -10.28
CA LEU A 129 -18.15 -12.85 -10.27
C LEU A 129 -18.94 -14.08 -9.84
N ASP A 130 -18.66 -15.23 -10.43
CA ASP A 130 -19.22 -16.49 -9.95
C ASP A 130 -18.66 -16.82 -8.56
N GLY A 131 -19.53 -17.24 -7.65
CA GLY A 131 -19.19 -17.64 -6.27
C GLY A 131 -19.23 -19.16 -6.07
N SER A 132 -19.52 -19.94 -7.12
CA SER A 132 -19.63 -21.40 -7.03
C SER A 132 -18.32 -22.11 -6.68
N LYS A 133 -17.18 -21.48 -7.01
CA LYS A 133 -15.82 -21.99 -6.73
C LYS A 133 -14.87 -20.82 -6.42
N PRO A 134 -13.84 -21.02 -5.60
CA PRO A 134 -12.79 -20.04 -5.44
C PRO A 134 -12.06 -19.86 -6.77
N THR A 135 -12.13 -18.66 -7.33
CA THR A 135 -11.54 -18.34 -8.65
C THR A 135 -10.25 -17.53 -8.54
N PHE A 136 -9.95 -16.98 -7.36
CA PHE A 136 -8.74 -16.22 -7.10
C PHE A 136 -7.85 -16.97 -6.12
N ASP A 137 -6.55 -16.91 -6.35
CA ASP A 137 -5.54 -17.38 -5.42
C ASP A 137 -5.46 -16.49 -4.18
N LEU A 138 -5.64 -15.18 -4.35
CA LEU A 138 -5.57 -14.19 -3.27
C LEU A 138 -6.69 -13.16 -3.34
N VAL A 139 -7.30 -12.87 -2.19
CA VAL A 139 -8.19 -11.74 -1.96
C VAL A 139 -7.52 -10.79 -0.96
N ILE A 140 -7.52 -9.50 -1.28
CA ILE A 140 -6.97 -8.45 -0.43
C ILE A 140 -8.09 -7.45 -0.13
N PHE A 141 -8.37 -7.22 1.15
CA PHE A 141 -9.13 -6.06 1.59
C PHE A 141 -8.16 -4.97 1.99
N ASP A 142 -8.27 -3.82 1.31
CA ASP A 142 -7.62 -2.58 1.69
C ASP A 142 -8.63 -1.68 2.42
N GLU A 143 -8.17 -0.91 3.39
CA GLU A 143 -9.02 -0.13 4.31
C GLU A 143 -10.13 -0.97 4.97
N ALA A 144 -9.79 -2.18 5.43
CA ALA A 144 -10.71 -3.15 5.98
C ALA A 144 -11.42 -2.70 7.27
N SER A 145 -10.92 -1.67 7.95
CA SER A 145 -11.61 -1.02 9.07
C SER A 145 -12.91 -0.33 8.64
N GLN A 146 -13.07 0.00 7.35
CA GLN A 146 -14.28 0.63 6.80
C GLN A 146 -15.18 -0.37 6.06
N LEU A 147 -14.84 -1.66 6.07
CA LEU A 147 -15.58 -2.71 5.37
C LEU A 147 -16.48 -3.50 6.35
N PRO A 148 -17.82 -3.42 6.22
CA PRO A 148 -18.73 -4.24 7.01
C PRO A 148 -18.45 -5.74 6.81
N THR A 149 -18.55 -6.51 7.89
CA THR A 149 -18.27 -7.96 7.89
C THR A 149 -19.15 -8.71 6.89
N GLU A 150 -20.44 -8.39 6.81
CA GLU A 150 -21.41 -9.04 5.92
C GLU A 150 -21.08 -8.84 4.43
N ASP A 151 -20.55 -7.67 4.07
CA ASP A 151 -20.16 -7.33 2.70
C ASP A 151 -18.90 -8.09 2.27
N ALA A 152 -17.99 -8.37 3.22
CA ALA A 152 -16.74 -9.06 2.97
C ALA A 152 -16.94 -10.54 2.58
N VAL A 153 -17.96 -11.22 3.13
CA VAL A 153 -18.18 -12.67 2.97
C VAL A 153 -18.20 -13.10 1.50
N GLY A 154 -18.89 -12.32 0.66
CA GLY A 154 -19.00 -12.63 -0.77
C GLY A 154 -17.64 -12.65 -1.48
N ALA A 155 -16.73 -11.75 -1.11
CA ALA A 155 -15.39 -11.72 -1.68
C ALA A 155 -14.50 -12.83 -1.10
N ILE A 156 -14.60 -13.11 0.21
CA ILE A 156 -13.79 -14.14 0.88
C ILE A 156 -13.98 -15.51 0.23
N VAL A 157 -15.22 -15.93 -0.03
CA VAL A 157 -15.53 -17.26 -0.62
C VAL A 157 -14.92 -17.46 -2.01
N ARG A 158 -14.56 -16.37 -2.71
CA ARG A 158 -13.97 -16.42 -4.06
C ARG A 158 -12.44 -16.53 -4.05
N GLY A 159 -11.79 -16.40 -2.89
CA GLY A 159 -10.35 -16.51 -2.70
C GLY A 159 -9.92 -17.83 -2.06
N GLN A 160 -8.70 -18.28 -2.37
CA GLN A 160 -8.04 -19.36 -1.64
C GLN A 160 -7.29 -18.84 -0.41
N GLN A 161 -6.77 -17.62 -0.50
CA GLN A 161 -6.07 -16.92 0.58
C GLN A 161 -6.67 -15.53 0.79
N LEU A 162 -6.60 -15.04 2.01
CA LEU A 162 -7.13 -13.73 2.41
C LEU A 162 -6.04 -12.92 3.10
N VAL A 163 -5.90 -11.66 2.69
CA VAL A 163 -5.11 -10.63 3.38
C VAL A 163 -6.04 -9.48 3.71
N VAL A 164 -6.02 -9.07 4.97
CA VAL A 164 -6.84 -7.98 5.49
C VAL A 164 -5.91 -6.87 5.94
N VAL A 165 -6.04 -5.70 5.33
CA VAL A 165 -5.21 -4.53 5.60
C VAL A 165 -6.13 -3.39 6.04
N GLY A 166 -5.79 -2.76 7.16
CA GLY A 166 -6.51 -1.61 7.68
C GLY A 166 -5.87 -1.12 8.97
N ASP A 167 -6.46 -0.10 9.57
CA ASP A 167 -6.05 0.43 10.86
C ASP A 167 -7.25 0.45 11.81
N PRO A 168 -7.22 -0.30 12.94
CA PRO A 168 -8.33 -0.34 13.89
C PRO A 168 -8.58 0.99 14.60
N LYS A 169 -7.68 1.99 14.43
CA LYS A 169 -7.89 3.35 14.95
C LYS A 169 -8.54 4.30 13.93
N GLN A 170 -8.72 3.87 12.68
CA GLN A 170 -9.50 4.63 11.70
C GLN A 170 -11.01 4.49 11.97
N LEU A 171 -11.81 5.30 11.28
CA LEU A 171 -13.26 5.27 11.42
C LEU A 171 -13.82 3.89 11.05
N PRO A 172 -14.75 3.33 11.86
CA PRO A 172 -15.46 2.11 11.53
C PRO A 172 -16.44 2.33 10.36
N PRO A 173 -17.05 1.28 9.81
CA PRO A 173 -18.12 1.41 8.84
C PRO A 173 -19.29 2.13 9.49
N THR A 174 -19.80 3.19 8.87
CA THR A 174 -20.94 3.95 9.39
C THR A 174 -22.12 3.89 8.43
N ASN A 175 -23.32 3.77 8.97
CA ASN A 175 -24.57 3.79 8.20
C ASN A 175 -24.96 5.21 7.70
N PHE A 176 -24.08 6.21 7.86
CA PHE A 176 -24.30 7.60 7.44
C PHE A 176 -24.88 7.72 6.03
N PHE A 177 -24.25 7.10 5.03
CA PHE A 177 -24.72 7.20 3.64
C PHE A 177 -26.07 6.53 3.40
N ALA A 178 -26.35 5.41 4.06
CA ALA A 178 -27.64 4.72 3.95
C ALA A 178 -28.78 5.56 4.55
N VAL A 179 -28.50 6.27 5.64
CA VAL A 179 -29.43 7.19 6.30
C VAL A 179 -29.62 8.46 5.48
N SER A 180 -28.53 9.09 5.01
CA SER A 180 -28.60 10.30 4.19
C SER A 180 -29.26 10.10 2.83
N SER A 181 -29.19 8.89 2.27
CA SER A 181 -29.89 8.52 1.03
C SER A 181 -31.35 8.13 1.24
N GLY A 182 -31.83 8.05 2.48
CA GLY A 182 -33.18 7.60 2.83
C GLY A 182 -33.40 6.10 2.64
N THR A 183 -32.31 5.32 2.47
CA THR A 183 -32.37 3.86 2.32
C THR A 183 -32.66 3.18 3.67
N VAL A 184 -32.21 3.79 4.76
CA VAL A 184 -32.41 3.33 6.14
C VAL A 184 -32.94 4.50 6.98
N THR A 185 -33.93 4.25 7.83
CA THR A 185 -34.42 5.25 8.78
C THR A 185 -33.60 5.17 10.06
N ALA A 186 -32.86 6.23 10.39
CA ALA A 186 -32.16 6.35 11.66
C ALA A 186 -33.08 6.91 12.76
N PRO A 187 -32.91 6.47 14.02
CA PRO A 187 -33.50 7.17 15.15
C PRO A 187 -32.93 8.59 15.24
N LEU A 188 -33.76 9.54 15.69
CA LEU A 188 -33.34 10.92 15.90
C LEU A 188 -32.85 11.10 17.34
N GLY A 189 -31.74 11.81 17.50
CA GLY A 189 -31.22 12.26 18.80
C GLY A 189 -32.07 13.37 19.41
N ASP A 190 -31.72 13.76 20.63
CA ASP A 190 -32.41 14.80 21.40
C ASP A 190 -32.37 16.19 20.72
N ASP A 191 -31.39 16.42 19.86
CA ASP A 191 -31.23 17.60 19.01
C ASP A 191 -31.95 17.50 17.65
N GLY A 192 -32.67 16.40 17.40
CA GLY A 192 -33.33 16.14 16.12
C GLY A 192 -32.38 15.76 14.99
N ALA A 193 -31.11 15.46 15.27
CA ALA A 193 -30.16 14.94 14.29
C ALA A 193 -30.27 13.41 14.16
N PRO A 194 -30.03 12.81 12.97
CA PRO A 194 -29.98 11.36 12.83
C PRO A 194 -28.83 10.76 13.64
N LEU A 195 -29.11 9.74 14.45
CA LEU A 195 -28.09 8.94 15.12
C LEU A 195 -27.51 7.92 14.14
N TYR A 196 -26.19 7.89 14.04
CA TYR A 196 -25.46 6.90 13.26
C TYR A 196 -25.03 5.76 14.17
N GLU A 197 -25.12 4.54 13.65
CA GLU A 197 -24.60 3.35 14.33
C GLU A 197 -23.32 2.92 13.62
N ASP A 198 -22.27 2.78 14.42
CA ASP A 198 -21.04 2.16 13.98
C ASP A 198 -21.28 0.65 13.80
N GLY A 199 -20.94 0.13 12.63
CA GLY A 199 -20.99 -1.30 12.35
C GLY A 199 -19.70 -2.01 12.75
N GLU A 200 -19.75 -3.33 12.89
CA GLU A 200 -18.55 -4.14 13.06
C GLU A 200 -17.80 -4.26 11.72
N SER A 201 -16.51 -3.96 11.75
CA SER A 201 -15.65 -4.12 10.58
C SER A 201 -15.09 -5.53 10.49
N VAL A 202 -14.83 -5.98 9.26
CA VAL A 202 -14.15 -7.28 9.04
C VAL A 202 -12.76 -7.31 9.68
N LEU A 203 -12.11 -6.14 9.83
CA LEU A 203 -10.82 -6.02 10.50
C LEU A 203 -10.93 -6.36 12.00
N GLU A 204 -11.92 -5.79 12.68
CA GLU A 204 -12.16 -6.03 14.11
C GLU A 204 -12.54 -7.49 14.37
N GLU A 205 -13.36 -8.08 13.50
CA GLU A 205 -13.73 -9.50 13.60
C GLU A 205 -12.49 -10.41 13.57
N PHE A 206 -11.58 -10.19 12.62
CA PHE A 206 -10.34 -10.97 12.53
C PHE A 206 -9.36 -10.69 13.67
N MET A 207 -9.35 -9.47 14.21
CA MET A 207 -8.58 -9.15 15.42
C MET A 207 -9.15 -9.87 16.65
N GLY A 208 -10.48 -9.89 16.82
CA GLY A 208 -11.16 -10.61 17.89
C GLY A 208 -10.97 -12.13 17.80
N ALA A 209 -10.89 -12.68 16.59
CA ALA A 209 -10.60 -14.08 16.34
C ALA A 209 -9.12 -14.48 16.55
N ALA A 210 -8.26 -13.55 16.98
CA ALA A 210 -6.83 -13.77 17.24
C ALA A 210 -6.06 -14.36 16.04
N VAL A 211 -6.41 -13.95 14.82
CA VAL A 211 -5.71 -14.34 13.59
C VAL A 211 -4.29 -13.74 13.57
N PRO A 212 -3.28 -14.44 13.01
CA PRO A 212 -1.92 -13.89 12.90
C PRO A 212 -1.92 -12.53 12.20
N MET A 213 -1.38 -11.51 12.88
CA MET A 213 -1.34 -10.14 12.38
C MET A 213 0.07 -9.53 12.48
N SER A 214 0.33 -8.52 11.65
CA SER A 214 1.59 -7.77 11.66
C SER A 214 1.30 -6.28 11.56
N ARG A 215 1.92 -5.49 12.44
CA ARG A 215 1.79 -4.03 12.44
C ARG A 215 2.97 -3.40 11.71
N LEU A 216 2.70 -2.53 10.74
CA LEU A 216 3.72 -1.71 10.10
C LEU A 216 4.25 -0.69 11.11
N LYS A 217 5.57 -0.64 11.31
CA LYS A 217 6.21 0.18 12.35
C LYS A 217 6.57 1.60 11.91
N TRP A 218 6.63 1.84 10.61
CA TRP A 218 7.20 3.06 10.05
C TRP A 218 6.14 3.85 9.29
N HIS A 219 6.04 5.13 9.63
CA HIS A 219 5.19 6.08 8.91
C HIS A 219 6.05 6.87 7.92
N TYR A 220 5.78 6.72 6.63
CA TYR A 220 6.55 7.39 5.56
C TYR A 220 5.92 8.71 5.10
N ARG A 221 4.74 9.07 5.60
CA ARG A 221 3.98 10.27 5.18
C ARG A 221 4.22 11.48 6.09
N SER A 222 4.51 11.26 7.37
CA SER A 222 4.82 12.32 8.33
C SER A 222 6.33 12.54 8.41
N ALA A 223 6.78 13.77 8.17
CA ALA A 223 8.20 14.15 8.24
C ALA A 223 8.77 14.23 9.68
N HIS A 224 8.15 13.57 10.67
CA HIS A 224 8.58 13.61 12.06
C HIS A 224 8.77 12.21 12.68
N GLU A 225 9.93 12.12 13.34
CA GLU A 225 10.66 11.07 14.07
C GLU A 225 10.05 9.68 14.36
N PRO A 226 10.90 8.62 14.33
CA PRO A 226 10.63 7.36 14.99
C PRO A 226 10.81 7.53 16.51
N GLY A 227 9.72 7.61 17.25
CA GLY A 227 9.75 7.66 18.71
C GLY A 227 8.40 7.34 19.30
N GLU A 228 8.11 6.04 19.45
CA GLU A 228 7.56 5.45 20.69
C GLU A 228 7.26 3.97 20.47
N HIS A 229 8.03 3.12 21.15
CA HIS A 229 7.65 1.75 21.45
C HIS A 229 6.56 1.76 22.53
N PRO A 230 5.46 0.99 22.40
CA PRO A 230 4.77 0.49 23.58
C PRO A 230 5.37 -0.87 23.97
N GLY A 231 5.61 -1.04 25.27
CA GLY A 231 5.88 -2.33 25.89
C GLY A 231 4.65 -3.23 25.96
#